data_AF-A0A3M6VDL9-F1
#
_entry.id   AF-A0A3M6VDL9-F1
#
_cell.length_a   1.000
_cell.length_b   1.000
_cell.length_c   1.000
_cell.angle_alpha   90.00
_cell.angle_beta   90.00
_cell.angle_gamma   90.00
#
_symmetry.space_group_name_H-M   'P 1'
#
loop_
_entity.id
_entity.type
_entity.pdbx_description
1 polymer ?
#
loop_
_entity_poly.entity_id
_entity_poly.type
_entity_poly.pdbx_seq_one_letter_code
_entity_poly.pdbx_strand_id
1 'polypeptide(L)' 'MSDAITKKLLEEIARFEADLKILNASCTTSEAAKKIAEYCQNTADPFLGENDGGSNPWQQSGQSGGNCNIL' A
#
# COMPACT_ATOMS: atom_id res chain seq x y z
N MET A 1 30.00 33.43 -17.01
CA MET A 1 29.31 32.35 -16.27
C MET A 1 29.87 31.05 -16.79
N SER A 2 30.37 30.14 -15.95
CA SER A 2 31.11 28.95 -16.44
C SER A 2 30.18 27.90 -17.06
N ASP A 3 30.59 27.27 -18.16
CA ASP A 3 29.81 26.25 -18.88
C ASP A 3 29.31 25.09 -18.00
N ALA A 4 30.07 24.72 -16.97
CA ALA A 4 29.67 23.71 -16.00
C ALA A 4 28.43 24.11 -15.18
N ILE A 5 28.27 25.39 -14.88
CA ILE A 5 27.09 25.92 -14.18
C ILE A 5 25.90 25.93 -15.14
N THR A 6 26.11 26.38 -16.38
CA THR A 6 25.07 26.37 -17.43
C THR A 6 24.54 24.96 -17.67
N LYS A 7 25.42 23.95 -17.76
CA LYS A 7 25.02 22.55 -17.93
C LYS A 7 24.15 22.04 -16.77
N LYS A 8 24.55 22.30 -15.52
CA LYS A 8 23.77 21.91 -14.34
C LYS A 8 22.38 22.55 -14.32
N LEU A 9 22.30 23.81 -14.71
CA LEU A 9 21.02 24.53 -14.80
C LEU A 9 20.10 23.91 -15.86
N LEU A 10 20.64 23.55 -17.04
CA LEU A 10 19.86 22.88 -18.09
C LEU A 10 19.35 21.50 -17.66
N GLU A 11 20.17 20.74 -16.94
CA GLU A 11 19.75 19.45 -16.36
C GLU A 11 18.62 19.62 -15.34
N GLU A 12 18.66 20.67 -14.53
CA GLU A 12 17.60 20.98 -13.56
C GLU A 12 16.31 21.42 -14.26
N ILE A 13 16.41 22.25 -15.30
CA ILE A 13 15.27 22.65 -16.13
C ILE A 13 14.59 21.41 -16.71
N ALA A 14 15.36 20.49 -17.29
CA ALA A 14 14.82 19.25 -17.85
C ALA A 14 14.13 18.37 -16.79
N ARG A 15 14.66 18.32 -15.56
CA ARG A 15 13.99 17.64 -14.44
C ARG A 15 12.66 18.30 -14.07
N PHE A 16 12.64 19.62 -13.90
CA PHE A 16 11.42 20.34 -13.56
C PHE A 16 10.36 20.27 -14.66
N GLU A 17 10.75 20.27 -15.93
CA GLU A 17 9.82 20.04 -17.04
C GLU A 17 9.16 18.66 -16.98
N ALA A 18 9.94 17.63 -16.62
CA ALA A 18 9.40 16.28 -16.42
C ALA A 18 8.45 16.22 -15.21
N ASP A 19 8.83 16.82 -14.09
CA ASP A 19 8.00 16.87 -12.86
C ASP A 19 6.69 17.62 -13.10
N LEU A 20 6.72 18.74 -13.83
CA LEU A 20 5.51 19.47 -14.22
C LEU A 20 4.57 18.63 -15.07
N LYS A 21 5.11 17.82 -15.99
CA LYS A 21 4.30 16.91 -16.79
C LYS A 21 3.62 15.84 -15.92
N ILE A 22 4.32 15.30 -14.93
CA ILE A 22 3.77 14.33 -13.97
C ILE A 22 2.68 14.99 -13.11
N LEU A 23 2.96 16.19 -12.59
CA LEU A 23 2.03 16.93 -11.73
C LEU A 23 0.73 17.26 -12.47
N ASN A 24 0.82 17.69 -13.73
CA ASN A 24 -0.36 17.98 -14.55
C ASN A 24 -1.19 16.74 -14.88
N ALA A 25 -0.60 15.54 -14.87
CA ALA A 25 -1.31 14.28 -15.08
C ALA A 25 -1.80 13.64 -13.76
N SER A 26 -1.42 14.21 -12.61
CA SER A 26 -1.77 13.65 -11.31
C SER A 26 -3.24 13.93 -10.97
N CYS A 27 -3.89 12.95 -10.32
CA CYS A 27 -5.23 13.17 -9.77
C CYS A 27 -5.18 13.98 -8.48
N THR A 28 -6.33 14.49 -8.05
CA THR A 28 -6.45 15.17 -6.76
C THR A 28 -6.21 14.19 -5.61
N THR A 29 -5.78 14.71 -4.47
CA THR A 29 -5.59 13.91 -3.25
C THR A 29 -6.89 13.22 -2.83
N SER A 30 -8.04 13.87 -3.00
CA SER A 30 -9.36 13.30 -2.70
C SER A 30 -9.69 12.10 -3.58
N GLU A 31 -9.38 12.16 -4.88
CA GLU A 31 -9.57 11.02 -5.79
C GLU A 31 -8.64 9.86 -5.45
N ALA A 32 -7.39 10.15 -5.09
CA ALA A 32 -6.44 9.13 -4.65
C ALA A 32 -6.93 8.44 -3.36
N ALA A 33 -7.38 9.22 -2.36
CA ALA A 33 -7.92 8.69 -1.11
C ALA A 33 -9.18 7.84 -1.35
N LYS A 34 -10.06 8.27 -2.26
CA LYS A 34 -11.25 7.50 -2.65
C LYS A 34 -10.87 6.14 -3.24
N LYS A 35 -9.92 6.10 -4.18
CA LYS A 35 -9.44 4.84 -4.79
C LYS A 35 -8.83 3.90 -3.75
N ILE A 36 -8.08 4.42 -2.78
CA ILE A 36 -7.51 3.63 -1.69
C ILE A 36 -8.63 3.07 -0.80
N ALA A 37 -9.60 3.90 -0.41
CA ALA A 37 -10.72 3.46 0.40
C ALA A 37 -11.56 2.38 -0.30
N GLU A 38 -11.86 2.55 -1.60
CA GLU A 38 -12.53 1.56 -2.43
C GLU A 38 -11.75 0.24 -2.50
N TYR A 39 -10.42 0.31 -2.65
CA TYR A 39 -9.57 -0.89 -2.64
C TYR A 39 -9.66 -1.63 -1.30
N CYS A 40 -9.54 -0.92 -0.17
CA CYS A 40 -9.61 -1.52 1.16
C CYS A 40 -10.99 -2.12 1.47
N GLN A 41 -12.07 -1.54 0.94
CA GLN A 41 -13.43 -2.08 1.12
C GLN A 41 -13.67 -3.35 0.31
N ASN A 42 -13.09 -3.44 -0.89
CA ASN A 42 -13.33 -4.53 -1.82
C ASN A 42 -12.32 -5.68 -1.71
N THR A 43 -11.22 -5.47 -1.00
CA THR A 43 -10.17 -6.47 -0.81
C THR A 43 -10.30 -7.09 0.57
N ALA A 44 -10.62 -8.38 0.62
CA ALA A 44 -10.66 -9.11 1.89
C ALA A 44 -9.26 -9.18 2.51
N ASP A 45 -9.14 -8.70 3.74
CA ASP A 45 -7.93 -8.82 4.55
C ASP A 45 -8.13 -9.89 5.64
N PRO A 46 -7.36 -10.99 5.63
CA PRO A 46 -7.44 -12.05 6.64
C PRO A 46 -7.24 -11.60 8.09
N PHE A 47 -6.69 -10.40 8.32
CA PHE A 47 -6.39 -9.86 9.64
C PHE A 47 -7.37 -8.79 10.13
N LEU A 48 -8.22 -8.23 9.25
CA LEU A 48 -9.12 -7.12 9.60
C LEU A 48 -10.60 -7.51 9.70
N GLY A 49 -10.99 -8.73 9.30
CA GLY A 49 -12.35 -9.26 9.46
C GLY A 49 -12.60 -9.92 10.83
N GLU A 50 -13.87 -10.09 11.21
CA GLU A 50 -14.22 -10.94 12.35
C GLU A 50 -13.74 -12.38 12.10
N ASN A 51 -13.08 -12.97 13.11
CA ASN A 51 -12.49 -14.29 13.04
C ASN A 51 -13.56 -15.40 13.16
N ASP A 52 -14.66 -15.27 12.41
CA ASP A 52 -15.85 -16.14 12.47
C ASP A 52 -15.68 -17.45 11.69
N GLY A 53 -14.50 -18.04 11.76
CA GLY A 53 -14.28 -19.41 11.28
C GLY A 53 -13.91 -19.54 9.80
N GLY A 54 -13.34 -18.49 9.19
CA GLY A 54 -12.52 -18.70 7.99
C GLY A 54 -11.38 -19.67 8.32
N SER A 55 -11.04 -20.59 7.42
CA SER A 55 -10.03 -21.64 7.64
C SER A 55 -8.64 -21.06 7.88
N ASN A 56 -8.38 -20.59 9.10
CA ASN A 56 -7.06 -20.18 9.52
C ASN A 56 -6.20 -21.45 9.62
N PRO A 57 -5.21 -21.65 8.74
CA PRO A 57 -4.40 -22.87 8.72
C PRO A 57 -3.58 -23.04 10.00
N TRP A 58 -3.38 -21.97 10.77
CA TRP A 58 -2.68 -21.98 12.06
C TRP A 58 -3.60 -22.27 13.26
N GLN A 59 -4.93 -22.34 13.09
CA GLN A 59 -5.85 -22.73 14.16
C GLN A 59 -5.91 -24.25 14.40
N GLN A 60 -5.37 -25.08 13.50
CA GLN A 60 -5.46 -26.54 13.58
C GLN A 60 -4.68 -27.21 14.73
N SER A 61 -3.98 -26.45 15.58
CA SER A 61 -3.19 -27.00 16.69
C SER A 61 -3.78 -26.75 18.08
N GLY A 62 -4.91 -26.04 18.20
CA GLY A 62 -5.52 -25.68 19.50
C GLY A 62 -6.80 -26.42 19.87
N GLN A 63 -7.40 -27.17 18.95
CA GLN A 63 -8.70 -27.84 19.14
C GLN A 63 -8.72 -29.29 18.63
N SER A 64 -7.59 -29.98 18.71
CA SER A 64 -7.55 -31.44 18.50
C SER A 64 -7.06 -32.13 19.78
N GLY A 65 -8.01 -32.69 20.53
CA GLY A 65 -7.79 -33.84 21.41
C GLY A 65 -6.87 -33.66 22.62
N GLY A 66 -7.33 -32.95 23.64
CA GLY A 66 -6.66 -32.90 24.95
C GLY A 66 -7.58 -33.28 26.09
N ASN A 67 -8.14 -34.49 26.06
CA ASN A 67 -8.87 -35.07 27.18
C ASN A 67 -7.87 -35.41 28.31
N CYS A 68 -7.36 -34.40 29.01
CA CYS A 68 -6.63 -34.59 30.26
C CYS A 68 -7.65 -34.94 31.36
N ASN A 69 -8.05 -36.21 31.43
CA ASN A 69 -8.58 -36.78 32.67
C ASN A 69 -7.40 -36.96 33.62
N ILE A 70 -7.21 -36.03 34.54
CA ILE A 70 -6.38 -36.25 35.73
C ILE A 70 -7.23 -37.15 36.66
N LEU A 71 -6.84 -38.42 36.74
CA LEU A 71 -7.24 -39.36 37.79
C LEU A 71 -6.37 -39.14 39.03
#